data_AF-A0A955BTT2-F1
#
_entry.id   AF-A0A955BTT2-F1
#
_cell.length_a   1.000
_cell.length_b   1.000
_cell.length_c   1.000
_cell.angle_alpha   90.00
_cell.angle_beta   90.00
_cell.angle_gamma   90.00
#
_symmetry.space_group_name_H-M   'P 1'
#
loop_
_entity.id
_entity.type
_entity.pdbx_description
1 polymer ?
#
loop_
_entity_poly.entity_id
_entity_poly.type
_entity_poly.pdbx_seq_one_letter_code
_entity_poly.pdbx_strand_id
1 'polypeptide(L)'
;MSVRTRFAPSPTGYLHIGGVRTALFNWLFARQHGGQFLLRVDDTDQQRNVDAALAPILHGFRWLGIDWDEGPEVDGPHAPYYQSQRSEAYAAAIEALLA
;
A
#
# COMPACT_ATOMS: atom_id res chain seq x y z
N MET A 1 -10.24 -18.41 -7.01
CA MET A 1 -9.53 -17.12 -6.90
C MET A 1 -9.73 -16.62 -5.47
N SER A 2 -8.65 -16.34 -4.73
CA SER A 2 -8.75 -15.62 -3.45
C SER A 2 -8.85 -14.12 -3.73
N VAL A 3 -9.71 -13.42 -2.98
CA VAL A 3 -9.83 -11.95 -3.08
C VAL A 3 -8.54 -11.31 -2.57
N ARG A 4 -8.00 -10.36 -3.33
CA ARG A 4 -6.85 -9.54 -2.92
C ARG A 4 -7.18 -8.07 -3.15
N THR A 5 -7.22 -7.29 -2.07
CA THR A 5 -7.47 -5.84 -2.11
C THR A 5 -6.22 -5.09 -1.69
N ARG A 6 -6.14 -3.80 -2.00
CA ARG A 6 -5.03 -2.96 -1.51
C ARG A 6 -5.48 -1.55 -1.16
N PHE A 7 -4.85 -0.99 -0.13
CA PHE A 7 -4.79 0.45 0.08
C PHE A 7 -3.39 0.95 -0.27
N ALA A 8 -3.32 2.03 -1.06
CA ALA A 8 -2.07 2.55 -1.60
C ALA A 8 -1.93 4.06 -1.31
N PRO A 9 -1.51 4.46 -0.10
CA PRO A 9 -1.33 5.87 0.22
C PRO A 9 -0.02 6.40 -0.34
N SER A 10 -0.05 7.65 -0.81
CA SER A 10 1.17 8.45 -1.00
C SER A 10 1.51 9.17 0.30
N PRO A 11 2.78 9.14 0.76
CA PRO A 11 3.18 9.74 2.03
C PRO A 11 3.38 11.26 1.91
N THR A 12 2.39 11.98 1.38
CA THR A 12 2.49 13.44 1.09
C THR A 12 1.90 14.33 2.20
N GLY A 13 1.58 13.75 3.36
CA GLY A 13 0.94 14.44 4.48
C GLY A 13 0.06 13.51 5.32
N TYR A 14 -0.81 14.09 6.15
CA TYR A 14 -1.72 13.32 7.01
C TYR A 14 -2.74 12.52 6.21
N LEU A 15 -3.10 11.35 6.76
CA LEU A 15 -4.15 10.52 6.19
C LEU A 15 -5.51 11.22 6.34
N HIS A 16 -6.11 11.59 5.20
CA HIS A 16 -7.46 12.13 5.20
C HIS A 16 -8.49 11.04 5.53
N ILE A 17 -9.61 11.42 6.17
CA ILE A 17 -10.68 10.48 6.57
C ILE A 17 -11.25 9.69 5.39
N GLY A 18 -11.27 10.27 4.20
CA GLY A 18 -11.65 9.57 2.97
C GLY A 18 -10.70 8.42 2.62
N GLY A 19 -9.41 8.57 2.89
CA GLY A 19 -8.41 7.50 2.74
C GLY A 19 -8.65 6.37 3.74
N VAL A 20 -8.91 6.71 5.01
CA VAL A 20 -9.27 5.72 6.04
C VAL A 20 -10.51 4.92 5.64
N ARG A 21 -11.57 5.59 5.15
CA ARG A 21 -12.79 4.92 4.69
C ARG A 21 -12.51 3.94 3.54
N THR A 22 -11.68 4.34 2.58
CA THR A 22 -11.29 3.47 1.47
C THR A 22 -10.50 2.25 1.96
N ALA A 23 -9.55 2.44 2.88
CA ALA A 23 -8.80 1.35 3.49
C ALA A 23 -9.72 0.38 4.22
N LEU A 24 -10.63 0.90 5.05
CA LEU A 24 -11.62 0.12 5.80
C LEU A 24 -12.48 -0.75 4.89
N PHE A 25 -12.98 -0.22 3.77
CA PHE A 25 -13.79 -1.01 2.84
C PHE A 25 -12.99 -2.10 2.13
N ASN A 26 -11.75 -1.81 1.71
CA ASN A 26 -10.89 -2.83 1.11
C ASN A 26 -10.54 -3.93 2.12
N TRP A 27 -10.29 -3.56 3.37
CA TRP A 27 -10.01 -4.49 4.46
C TRP A 27 -11.23 -5.36 4.78
N LEU A 28 -12.41 -4.75 5.00
CA LEU A 28 -13.66 -5.48 5.24
C LEU A 28 -14.00 -6.43 4.10
N PHE A 29 -13.82 -5.99 2.85
CA PHE A 29 -14.10 -6.82 1.68
C PHE A 29 -13.16 -8.02 1.62
N ALA A 30 -11.85 -7.83 1.87
CA ALA A 30 -10.91 -8.95 1.96
C ALA A 30 -11.29 -9.92 3.09
N ARG A 31 -11.52 -9.41 4.31
CA ARG A 31 -11.86 -10.24 5.48
C ARG A 31 -13.15 -11.03 5.29
N GLN A 32 -14.19 -10.40 4.74
CA GLN A 32 -15.47 -11.06 4.44
C GLN A 32 -15.31 -12.26 3.49
N HIS A 33 -14.35 -12.21 2.57
CA HIS A 33 -14.15 -13.24 1.56
C HIS A 33 -12.98 -14.18 1.89
N GLY A 34 -12.42 -14.13 3.11
CA GLY A 34 -11.21 -14.89 3.46
C GLY A 34 -10.01 -14.56 2.57
N GLY A 35 -9.98 -13.33 2.05
CA GLY A 35 -8.95 -12.80 1.17
C GLY A 35 -7.85 -12.06 1.93
N GLN A 36 -6.99 -11.39 1.15
CA GLN A 36 -5.85 -10.64 1.66
C GLN A 36 -6.02 -9.13 1.42
N PHE A 37 -5.66 -8.34 2.43
CA PHE A 37 -5.59 -6.89 2.36
C PHE A 37 -4.12 -6.44 2.37
N LEU A 38 -3.71 -5.75 1.31
CA LEU A 38 -2.35 -5.30 1.12
C LEU A 38 -2.20 -3.81 1.41
N LEU A 39 -1.04 -3.42 1.96
CA LEU A 39 -0.62 -2.03 2.07
C LEU A 39 0.58 -1.78 1.16
N ARG A 40 0.50 -0.77 0.29
CA ARG A 40 1.60 -0.40 -0.62
C ARG A 40 1.86 1.09 -0.57
N VAL A 41 3.10 1.51 -0.36
CA VAL A 41 3.45 2.92 -0.28
C VAL A 41 3.72 3.43 -1.70
N ASP A 42 2.88 4.37 -2.16
CA ASP A 42 3.03 4.99 -3.48
C ASP A 42 3.87 6.27 -3.36
N ASP A 43 5.17 6.06 -3.15
CA ASP A 43 6.22 7.06 -2.83
C ASP A 43 7.12 7.40 -4.03
N THR A 44 6.60 7.37 -5.26
CA THR A 44 7.40 7.67 -6.46
C THR A 44 7.76 9.15 -6.61
N ASP A 45 6.99 10.05 -6.01
CA ASP A 45 7.23 11.49 -6.05
C ASP A 45 8.05 11.97 -4.86
N GLN A 46 9.37 11.87 -4.98
CA GLN A 46 10.33 12.22 -3.94
C GLN A 46 10.23 13.68 -3.47
N GLN A 47 9.73 14.60 -4.31
CA GLN A 47 9.60 16.01 -3.92
C GLN A 47 8.42 16.27 -2.99
N ARG A 48 7.36 15.45 -3.11
CA ARG A 48 6.15 15.57 -2.29
C ARG A 48 6.11 14.61 -1.11
N ASN A 49 6.97 13.58 -1.11
CA ASN A 49 7.07 12.65 -0.01
C ASN A 49 7.55 13.37 1.26
N VAL A 50 6.87 13.08 2.36
CA VAL A 50 7.25 13.49 3.70
C VAL A 50 7.55 12.21 4.46
N ASP A 51 8.82 11.94 4.74
CA ASP A 51 9.24 10.70 5.42
C ASP A 51 8.48 10.47 6.73
N ALA A 52 8.22 11.56 7.46
CA ALA A 52 7.45 11.55 8.70
C ALA A 52 5.95 11.26 8.52
N ALA A 53 5.40 11.25 7.30
CA ALA A 53 3.98 11.03 7.05
C ALA A 53 3.60 9.54 7.03
N LEU A 54 4.54 8.64 6.74
CA LEU A 54 4.24 7.20 6.70
C LEU A 54 3.96 6.62 8.09
N ALA A 55 4.78 6.95 9.09
CA ALA A 55 4.62 6.41 10.44
C ALA A 55 3.24 6.72 11.06
N PRO A 56 2.68 7.95 10.98
CA PRO A 56 1.32 8.25 11.39
C PRO A 56 0.24 7.44 10.66
N ILE A 57 0.43 7.15 9.36
CA ILE A 57 -0.50 6.30 8.59
C ILE A 57 -0.51 4.89 9.18
N LEU A 58 0.67 4.27 9.35
CA LEU A 58 0.80 2.91 9.91
C LEU A 58 0.28 2.83 11.35
N HIS A 59 0.57 3.85 12.16
CA HIS A 59 0.06 3.94 13.52
C HIS A 59 -1.47 4.06 13.55
N GLY A 60 -2.05 4.91 12.71
CA GLY A 60 -3.50 5.08 12.61
C GLY A 60 -4.22 3.78 12.24
N PHE A 61 -3.63 2.97 11.36
CA PHE A 61 -4.18 1.67 10.99
C PHE A 61 -4.15 0.68 12.16
N ARG A 62 -3.03 0.59 12.89
CA ARG A 62 -2.96 -0.23 14.11
C ARG A 62 -3.96 0.22 15.17
N TRP A 63 -4.11 1.54 15.36
CA TRP A 63 -5.07 2.10 16.30
C TRP A 63 -6.52 1.74 15.93
N LEU A 64 -6.84 1.73 14.64
CA LEU A 64 -8.16 1.31 14.12
C LEU A 64 -8.36 -0.22 14.07
N GLY A 65 -7.32 -1.01 14.35
CA GLY A 65 -7.37 -2.47 14.18
C GLY A 65 -7.41 -2.94 12.72
N ILE A 66 -6.95 -2.11 11.78
CA ILE A 66 -6.82 -2.44 10.36
C ILE A 66 -5.42 -3.01 10.14
N ASP A 67 -5.28 -4.32 10.23
CA ASP A 67 -4.06 -5.04 9.89
C ASP A 67 -3.94 -5.29 8.37
N TRP A 68 -2.73 -5.49 7.87
CA TRP A 68 -2.47 -5.85 6.48
C TRP A 68 -1.67 -7.15 6.40
N ASP A 69 -2.03 -7.99 5.44
CA ASP A 69 -1.43 -9.32 5.25
C ASP A 69 -0.12 -9.26 4.46
N GLU A 70 0.05 -8.23 3.63
CA GLU A 70 1.31 -7.92 2.96
C GLU A 70 1.53 -6.42 2.90
N GLY A 71 2.76 -5.95 3.05
CA GLY A 71 3.06 -4.52 3.01
C GLY A 71 4.33 -4.14 3.76
N PRO A 72 4.55 -2.82 3.99
CA PRO A 72 5.58 -2.35 4.90
C PRO A 72 5.59 -3.11 6.23
N GLU A 73 6.79 -3.40 6.75
CA GLU A 73 7.06 -4.13 8.01
C GLU A 73 6.62 -5.59 8.09
N VAL A 74 5.63 -6.02 7.31
CA VAL A 74 5.12 -7.40 7.25
C VAL A 74 5.74 -8.19 6.09
N ASP A 75 6.21 -7.47 5.07
CA ASP A 75 6.71 -8.00 3.80
C ASP A 75 5.66 -8.85 3.07
N GLY A 76 6.08 -9.72 2.16
CA GLY A 76 5.20 -10.64 1.44
C GLY A 76 5.83 -11.16 0.15
N PRO A 77 5.17 -12.11 -0.53
CA PRO A 77 5.71 -12.75 -1.73
C PRO A 77 5.88 -11.80 -2.92
N HIS A 78 5.33 -10.58 -2.85
CA HIS A 78 5.40 -9.57 -3.91
C HIS A 78 6.20 -8.33 -3.53
N ALA A 79 7.09 -8.46 -2.54
CA ALA A 79 8.06 -7.46 -2.14
C ALA A 79 8.82 -6.84 -3.34
N PRO A 80 9.30 -5.60 -3.23
CA PRO A 80 9.08 -4.65 -2.13
C PRO A 80 7.74 -3.92 -2.24
N TYR A 81 7.18 -3.47 -1.11
CA TYR A 81 5.89 -2.75 -1.06
C TYR A 81 6.01 -1.22 -1.09
N TYR A 82 7.21 -0.70 -1.34
CA TYR A 82 7.47 0.72 -1.64
C TYR A 82 7.67 0.88 -3.15
N GLN A 83 6.91 1.76 -3.79
CA GLN A 83 7.02 1.94 -5.23
C GLN A 83 8.40 2.48 -5.65
N SER A 84 9.04 3.30 -4.82
CA SER A 84 10.40 3.83 -5.04
C SER A 84 11.47 2.73 -5.16
N GLN A 85 11.22 1.55 -4.60
CA GLN A 85 12.14 0.40 -4.60
C GLN A 85 11.90 -0.55 -5.78
N ARG A 86 11.00 -0.22 -6.70
CA ARG A 86 10.56 -1.12 -7.80
C ARG A 86 10.97 -0.65 -9.19
N SER A 87 11.92 0.28 -9.28
CA SER A 87 12.36 0.87 -10.55
C SER A 87 12.74 -0.15 -11.62
N GLU A 88 13.44 -1.22 -11.25
CA GLU A 88 13.82 -2.31 -12.18
C GLU A 88 12.60 -3.03 -12.75
N ALA A 89 11.59 -3.31 -11.92
CA ALA A 89 10.36 -3.96 -12.37
C ALA A 89 9.57 -3.08 -13.34
N TYR A 90 9.57 -1.76 -13.14
CA TYR A 90 8.95 -0.84 -14.10
C TYR A 90 9.72 -0.76 -15.40
N ALA A 91 11.06 -0.71 -15.36
CA ALA A 91 11.89 -0.71 -16.56
C ALA A 91 11.65 -1.98 -17.41
N ALA A 92 11.66 -3.15 -16.77
CA ALA A 92 11.38 -4.41 -17.45
C ALA A 92 9.95 -4.45 -18.04
N ALA A 93 8.96 -3.92 -17.32
CA ALA A 93 7.59 -3.82 -17.84
C ALA A 93 7.48 -2.88 -19.05
N ILE A 94 8.22 -1.76 -19.04
CA ILE A 94 8.28 -0.83 -20.17
C ILE A 94 8.90 -1.51 -21.40
N GLU A 95 10.03 -2.20 -21.23
CA GLU A 95 10.68 -2.93 -22.33
C GLU A 95 9.74 -3.98 -22.95
N ALA A 96 9.04 -4.76 -22.12
CA ALA A 96 8.10 -5.77 -22.59
C ALA A 96 6.89 -5.17 -23.34
N LEU A 97 6.46 -3.96 -23.00
CA LEU A 97 5.35 -3.26 -23.66
C LEU A 97 5.78 -2.56 -24.96
N LEU A 98 7.07 -2.28 -25.14
CA LEU A 98 7.64 -1.68 -26.35
C LEU A 98 8.02 -2.71 -27.42
N ALA A 99 8.15 -3.99 -27.04
CA ALA A 99 8.45 -5.12 -27.92
C ALA A 99 7.23 -5.55 -28.75
#